data_AF-A0A1Y3B3I2-F1
#
_entry.id   AF-A0A1Y3B3I2-F1
#
_cell.length_a   1.000
_cell.length_b   1.000
_cell.length_c   1.000
_cell.angle_alpha   90.00
_cell.angle_beta   90.00
_cell.angle_gamma   90.00
#
_symmetry.space_group_name_H-M   'P 1'
#
loop_
_entity.id
_entity.type
_entity.pdbx_description
1 polymer ?
#
loop_
_entity_poly.entity_id
_entity_poly.type
_entity_poly.pdbx_seq_one_letter_code
_entity_poly.pdbx_strand_id
1 'polypeptide(L)'
;RSGQTVSVLIYGITKTNKAFCAKKRQQSYLRIGRCANSDPETFATLMNRMTRSFHALKTYPEQTLRIPLVCCNYYRFKESVMKHVEKICPNDQDYVEQLLDGYVNDVVNLICGDYTADSDKCDSIITDTPEWKKSLTYKSFVIPLAQVVESI
;
A
#
# COMPACT_ATOMS: atom_id res chain seq x y z
N ARG A 1 14.70 -1.87 -15.96
CA ARG A 1 14.51 -2.14 -14.51
C ARG A 1 13.05 -2.01 -14.11
N SER A 2 12.34 -0.97 -14.53
CA SER A 2 10.88 -0.76 -14.37
C SER A 2 9.98 -1.98 -14.64
N GLY A 3 10.14 -2.66 -15.79
CA GLY A 3 9.35 -3.85 -16.13
C GLY A 3 9.49 -5.03 -15.16
N GLN A 4 10.65 -5.16 -14.49
CA GLN A 4 10.86 -6.17 -13.46
C GLN A 4 10.07 -5.83 -12.20
N THR A 5 10.06 -4.57 -11.77
CA THR A 5 9.34 -4.14 -10.56
C THR A 5 7.82 -4.26 -10.72
N VAL A 6 7.26 -3.90 -11.88
CA VAL A 6 5.83 -4.10 -12.17
C VAL A 6 5.48 -5.60 -12.20
N SER A 7 6.37 -6.44 -12.75
CA SER A 7 6.18 -7.89 -12.72
C SER A 7 6.17 -8.45 -11.28
N VAL A 8 7.02 -7.91 -10.40
CA VAL A 8 7.04 -8.27 -8.97
C VAL A 8 5.75 -7.83 -8.27
N LEU A 9 5.20 -6.65 -8.61
CA LEU A 9 3.90 -6.20 -8.08
C LEU A 9 2.76 -7.14 -8.47
N ILE A 10 2.67 -7.45 -9.77
CA ILE A 10 1.64 -8.37 -10.29
C ILE A 10 1.81 -9.76 -9.68
N TYR A 11 3.05 -10.22 -9.52
CA TYR A 11 3.35 -11.49 -8.86
C TYR A 11 2.86 -11.51 -7.42
N GLY A 12 3.15 -10.48 -6.62
CA GLY A 12 2.68 -10.35 -5.24
C GLY A 12 1.15 -10.42 -5.14
N ILE A 13 0.46 -9.64 -5.97
CA ILE A 13 -1.01 -9.65 -6.06
C ILE A 13 -1.54 -11.05 -6.41
N THR A 14 -0.96 -11.69 -7.43
CA THR A 14 -1.40 -13.01 -7.90
C THR A 14 -1.19 -14.08 -6.84
N LYS A 15 0.00 -14.10 -6.22
CA LYS A 15 0.37 -15.04 -5.15
C LYS A 15 -0.55 -14.88 -3.95
N THR A 16 -0.81 -13.65 -3.53
CA THR A 16 -1.63 -13.35 -2.36
C THR A 16 -3.09 -13.70 -2.60
N ASN A 17 -3.66 -13.32 -3.74
CA ASN A 17 -5.01 -13.73 -4.11
C ASN A 17 -5.15 -15.26 -4.17
N LYS A 18 -4.20 -15.97 -4.80
CA LYS A 18 -4.21 -17.44 -4.81
C LYS A 18 -4.17 -18.03 -3.40
N ALA A 19 -3.37 -17.45 -2.49
CA ALA A 19 -3.25 -17.93 -1.12
C ALA A 19 -4.55 -17.75 -0.33
N PHE A 20 -5.19 -16.57 -0.40
CA PHE A 20 -6.41 -16.26 0.36
C PHE A 20 -7.69 -16.81 -0.28
N CYS A 21 -7.70 -17.08 -1.59
CA CYS A 21 -8.79 -17.81 -2.25
C CYS A 21 -8.70 -19.33 -2.06
N ALA A 22 -7.54 -19.87 -1.67
CA ALA A 22 -7.39 -21.30 -1.38
C ALA A 22 -8.00 -21.67 -0.02
N LYS A 23 -8.51 -22.91 0.11
CA LYS A 23 -9.17 -23.43 1.32
C LYS A 23 -8.40 -23.15 2.61
N LYS A 24 -7.06 -23.22 2.57
CA LYS A 24 -6.19 -23.03 3.74
C LYS A 24 -6.31 -21.66 4.41
N ARG A 25 -6.44 -20.58 3.63
CA ARG A 25 -6.53 -19.20 4.18
C ARG A 25 -7.88 -18.54 3.93
N GLN A 26 -8.78 -19.18 3.20
CA GLN A 26 -10.14 -18.70 2.94
C GLN A 26 -10.88 -18.34 4.24
N GLN A 27 -10.77 -19.17 5.28
CA GLN A 27 -11.45 -18.88 6.56
C GLN A 27 -10.89 -17.63 7.24
N SER A 28 -9.57 -17.41 7.22
CA SER A 28 -8.98 -16.16 7.73
C SER A 28 -9.46 -14.95 6.94
N TYR A 29 -9.53 -15.05 5.60
CA TYR A 29 -10.07 -13.97 4.76
C TYR A 29 -11.52 -13.63 5.13
N LEU A 30 -12.37 -14.65 5.31
CA LEU A 30 -13.76 -14.45 5.69
C LEU A 30 -13.91 -13.83 7.09
N ARG A 31 -13.04 -14.18 8.06
CA ARG A 31 -13.03 -13.56 9.39
C ARG A 31 -12.66 -12.08 9.31
N ILE A 32 -11.57 -11.76 8.61
CA ILE A 32 -11.15 -10.37 8.35
C ILE A 32 -12.31 -9.60 7.71
N GLY A 33 -12.96 -10.17 6.70
CA GLY A 33 -14.09 -9.52 6.03
C GLY A 33 -15.25 -9.21 6.98
N ARG A 34 -15.54 -10.06 7.98
CA ARG A 34 -16.62 -9.78 8.94
C ARG A 34 -16.32 -8.57 9.81
N CYS A 35 -15.09 -8.40 10.26
CA CYS A 35 -14.73 -7.27 11.13
C CYS A 35 -14.37 -6.02 10.32
N ALA A 36 -13.63 -6.12 9.23
CA ALA A 36 -13.26 -4.99 8.38
C ALA A 36 -14.50 -4.30 7.75
N ASN A 37 -15.57 -5.05 7.50
CA ASN A 37 -16.83 -4.49 7.00
C ASN A 37 -17.65 -3.74 8.06
N SER A 38 -17.20 -3.66 9.32
CA SER A 38 -17.88 -2.84 10.34
C SER A 38 -17.67 -1.34 10.13
N ASP A 39 -16.59 -0.94 9.44
CA ASP A 39 -16.27 0.46 9.15
C ASP A 39 -15.68 0.62 7.73
N PRO A 40 -16.50 0.38 6.68
CA PRO A 40 -16.03 0.45 5.30
C PRO A 40 -15.65 1.88 4.89
N GLU A 41 -16.19 2.92 5.55
CA GLU A 41 -15.91 4.32 5.25
C GLU A 41 -14.49 4.72 5.66
N THR A 42 -14.02 4.26 6.83
CA THR A 42 -12.63 4.48 7.25
C THR A 42 -11.64 3.83 6.28
N PHE A 43 -11.87 2.57 5.89
CA PHE A 43 -11.01 1.91 4.90
C PHE A 43 -11.05 2.60 3.53
N ALA A 44 -12.23 3.00 3.07
CA ALA A 44 -12.36 3.75 1.82
C ALA A 44 -11.59 5.07 1.88
N THR A 45 -11.62 5.76 3.01
CA THR A 45 -10.87 7.00 3.24
C THR A 45 -9.36 6.77 3.20
N LEU A 46 -8.86 5.75 3.91
CA LEU A 46 -7.44 5.39 3.92
C LEU A 46 -6.94 5.01 2.52
N MET A 47 -7.71 4.18 1.81
CA MET A 47 -7.41 3.74 0.44
C MET A 47 -7.43 4.90 -0.55
N ASN A 48 -8.42 5.80 -0.44
CA ASN A 48 -8.51 7.00 -1.27
C ASN A 48 -7.33 7.95 -1.02
N ARG A 49 -6.92 8.12 0.25
CA ARG A 49 -5.76 8.95 0.62
C ARG A 49 -4.49 8.42 -0.02
N MET A 50 -4.19 7.13 0.12
CA MET A 50 -3.01 6.51 -0.50
C MET A 50 -3.08 6.60 -2.04
N THR A 51 -4.25 6.34 -2.62
CA THR A 51 -4.44 6.44 -4.08
C THR A 51 -4.19 7.86 -4.59
N ARG A 52 -4.63 8.89 -3.85
CA ARG A 52 -4.34 10.30 -4.14
C ARG A 52 -2.85 10.60 -4.03
N SER A 53 -2.18 10.16 -2.96
CA SER A 53 -0.73 10.33 -2.81
C SER A 53 0.02 9.78 -4.03
N PHE A 54 -0.28 8.55 -4.46
CA PHE A 54 0.44 7.95 -5.60
C PHE A 54 0.12 8.62 -6.94
N HIS A 55 -1.10 9.15 -7.12
CA HIS A 55 -1.40 9.99 -8.27
C HIS A 55 -0.57 11.27 -8.29
N ALA A 56 -0.32 11.87 -7.13
CA ALA A 56 0.48 13.08 -7.03
C ALA A 56 1.97 12.80 -7.27
N LEU A 57 2.47 11.72 -6.67
CA LEU A 57 3.88 11.33 -6.72
C LEU A 57 4.36 10.96 -8.13
N LYS A 58 3.49 10.38 -8.97
CA LYS A 58 3.88 10.09 -10.37
C LYS A 58 4.24 11.34 -11.17
N THR A 59 3.74 12.51 -10.75
CA THR A 59 4.00 13.81 -11.37
C THR A 59 4.96 14.68 -10.56
N TYR A 60 5.52 14.17 -9.46
CA TYR A 60 6.43 14.93 -8.60
C TYR A 60 7.70 15.31 -9.39
N PRO A 61 8.16 16.58 -9.34
CA PRO A 61 9.22 17.07 -10.21
C PRO A 61 10.56 16.40 -9.93
N GLU A 62 10.90 16.16 -8.67
CA GLU A 62 12.16 15.52 -8.29
C GLU A 62 12.04 13.99 -8.37
N GLN A 63 12.46 13.41 -9.49
CA GLN A 63 12.28 11.99 -9.79
C GLN A 63 12.93 11.06 -8.76
N THR A 64 14.08 11.46 -8.21
CA THR A 64 14.82 10.71 -7.18
C THR A 64 14.04 10.56 -5.87
N LEU A 65 13.11 11.47 -5.57
CA LEU A 65 12.26 11.40 -4.38
C LEU A 65 10.95 10.63 -4.58
N ARG A 66 10.60 10.26 -5.81
CA ARG A 66 9.33 9.57 -6.09
C ARG A 66 9.24 8.22 -5.38
N ILE A 67 10.30 7.40 -5.43
CA ILE A 67 10.35 6.11 -4.72
C ILE A 67 10.37 6.30 -3.20
N PRO A 68 11.27 7.10 -2.62
CA PRO A 68 11.24 7.42 -1.19
C PRO A 68 9.85 7.83 -0.69
N LEU A 69 9.20 8.77 -1.38
CA LEU A 69 7.87 9.25 -1.00
C LEU A 69 6.79 8.17 -1.15
N VAL A 70 6.85 7.32 -2.17
CA VAL A 70 5.93 6.17 -2.31
C VAL A 70 6.08 5.22 -1.12
N CYS A 71 7.32 4.90 -0.76
CA CYS A 71 7.63 4.01 0.36
C CYS A 71 7.11 4.59 1.68
N CYS A 72 7.42 5.84 1.98
CA CYS A 72 6.95 6.50 3.19
C CYS A 72 5.42 6.64 3.25
N ASN A 73 4.76 6.93 2.12
CA ASN A 73 3.29 6.95 2.07
C ASN A 73 2.68 5.56 2.27
N TYR A 74 3.33 4.49 1.76
CA TYR A 74 2.89 3.12 1.99
C TYR A 74 2.98 2.75 3.47
N TYR A 75 4.11 3.01 4.14
CA TYR A 75 4.25 2.69 5.56
C TYR A 75 3.28 3.48 6.45
N ARG A 76 3.08 4.77 6.17
CA ARG A 76 2.06 5.59 6.84
C ARG A 76 0.64 5.04 6.62
N PHE A 77 0.35 4.54 5.42
CA PHE A 77 -0.92 3.88 5.12
C PHE A 77 -1.07 2.57 5.91
N LYS A 78 -0.04 1.71 5.90
CA LYS A 78 -0.03 0.44 6.64
C LYS A 78 -0.26 0.70 8.13
N GLU A 79 0.48 1.62 8.73
CA GLU A 79 0.31 2.01 10.15
C GLU A 79 -1.12 2.47 10.44
N SER A 80 -1.68 3.35 9.59
CA SER A 80 -3.05 3.84 9.76
C SER A 80 -4.10 2.73 9.67
N VAL A 81 -3.89 1.76 8.77
CA VAL A 81 -4.74 0.56 8.67
C VAL A 81 -4.61 -0.30 9.92
N MET A 82 -3.39 -0.63 10.34
CA MET A 82 -3.14 -1.50 11.49
C MET A 82 -3.71 -0.92 12.78
N LYS A 83 -3.52 0.39 13.02
CA LYS A 83 -4.11 1.10 14.16
C LYS A 83 -5.64 1.07 14.18
N HIS A 84 -6.27 1.02 13.01
CA HIS A 84 -7.72 0.88 12.93
C HIS A 84 -8.14 -0.57 13.18
N VAL A 85 -7.44 -1.52 12.57
CA VAL A 85 -7.64 -2.98 12.70
C VAL A 85 -7.48 -3.44 14.15
N GLU A 86 -6.55 -2.87 14.92
CA GLU A 86 -6.41 -3.12 16.36
C GLU A 86 -7.73 -2.93 17.12
N LYS A 87 -8.57 -1.98 16.68
CA LYS A 87 -9.83 -1.65 17.34
C LYS A 87 -10.97 -2.54 16.88
N ILE A 88 -11.06 -2.79 15.57
CA ILE A 88 -12.24 -3.45 14.98
C ILE A 88 -12.02 -4.95 14.74
N CYS A 89 -10.78 -5.40 14.62
CA CYS A 89 -10.35 -6.76 14.31
C CYS A 89 -9.23 -7.24 15.26
N PRO A 90 -9.39 -7.12 16.60
CA PRO A 90 -8.29 -7.32 17.55
C PRO A 90 -7.65 -8.71 17.50
N ASN A 91 -8.39 -9.73 17.10
CA ASN A 91 -7.92 -11.13 17.03
C ASN A 91 -7.39 -11.54 15.64
N ASP A 92 -7.50 -10.69 14.63
CA ASP A 92 -7.12 -11.00 13.25
C ASP A 92 -6.05 -10.02 12.70
N GLN A 93 -5.41 -9.23 13.57
CA GLN A 93 -4.38 -8.24 13.19
C GLN A 93 -3.27 -8.85 12.33
N ASP A 94 -2.65 -9.94 12.78
CA ASP A 94 -1.59 -10.65 12.05
C ASP A 94 -2.05 -11.09 10.66
N TYR A 95 -3.32 -11.50 10.51
CA TYR A 95 -3.85 -11.93 9.22
C TYR A 95 -4.11 -10.75 8.28
N VAL A 96 -4.50 -9.59 8.82
CA VAL A 96 -4.63 -8.34 8.04
C VAL A 96 -3.26 -7.85 7.61
N GLU A 97 -2.28 -7.87 8.49
CA GLU A 97 -0.90 -7.50 8.15
C GLU A 97 -0.34 -8.43 7.07
N GLN A 98 -0.49 -9.75 7.22
CA GLN A 98 -0.10 -10.72 6.19
C GLN A 98 -0.80 -10.50 4.84
N LEU A 99 -2.04 -10.01 4.84
CA LEU A 99 -2.77 -9.68 3.62
C LEU A 99 -2.17 -8.45 2.94
N LEU A 100 -1.92 -7.37 3.69
CA LEU A 100 -1.30 -6.14 3.18
C LEU A 100 0.11 -6.41 2.66
N ASP A 101 0.94 -7.07 3.46
CA ASP A 101 2.31 -7.40 3.08
C ASP A 101 2.34 -8.36 1.89
N GLY A 102 1.40 -9.30 1.81
CA GLY A 102 1.28 -10.18 0.66
C GLY A 102 1.14 -9.42 -0.67
N TYR A 103 0.46 -8.26 -0.69
CA TYR A 103 0.22 -7.52 -1.93
C TYR A 103 1.45 -6.79 -2.44
N VAL A 104 2.27 -6.22 -1.55
CA VAL A 104 3.27 -5.22 -1.95
C VAL A 104 4.64 -5.39 -1.31
N ASN A 105 4.83 -6.28 -0.33
CA ASN A 105 6.10 -6.42 0.39
C ASN A 105 7.27 -6.78 -0.54
N ASP A 106 7.06 -7.66 -1.53
CA ASP A 106 8.10 -8.02 -2.50
C ASP A 106 8.57 -6.79 -3.31
N VAL A 107 7.65 -5.87 -3.64
CA VAL A 107 7.97 -4.62 -4.36
C VAL A 107 8.63 -3.61 -3.44
N VAL A 108 8.08 -3.44 -2.24
CA VAL A 108 8.59 -2.53 -1.21
C VAL A 108 10.03 -2.89 -0.86
N ASN A 109 10.32 -4.17 -0.60
CA ASN A 109 11.68 -4.65 -0.34
C ASN A 109 12.64 -4.44 -1.52
N LEU A 110 12.12 -4.48 -2.75
CA LEU A 110 12.92 -4.25 -3.95
C LEU A 110 13.29 -2.78 -4.15
N ILE A 111 12.39 -1.84 -3.83
CA ILE A 111 12.57 -0.42 -4.21
C ILE A 111 12.82 0.52 -3.03
N CYS A 112 12.39 0.18 -1.82
CA CYS A 112 12.38 1.14 -0.71
C CYS A 112 13.73 1.28 -0.01
N GLY A 113 14.64 0.32 -0.14
CA GLY A 113 15.95 0.38 0.50
C GLY A 113 15.82 0.71 1.99
N ASP A 114 16.38 1.86 2.39
CA ASP A 114 16.38 2.33 3.79
C ASP A 114 15.11 3.11 4.19
N TYR A 115 14.15 3.35 3.28
CA TYR A 115 12.89 4.01 3.60
C TYR A 115 11.89 2.97 4.10
N THR A 116 12.10 2.48 5.32
CA THR A 116 11.29 1.45 5.98
C THR A 116 10.42 2.03 7.10
N ALA A 117 9.56 1.20 7.71
CA ALA A 117 8.75 1.61 8.87
C ALA A 117 9.58 2.09 10.07
N ASP A 118 10.78 1.53 10.25
CA ASP A 118 11.65 1.79 11.40
C ASP A 118 12.66 2.94 11.16
N SER A 119 12.57 3.60 10.01
CA SER A 119 13.53 4.60 9.55
C SER A 119 13.00 6.02 9.75
N ASP A 120 13.81 6.86 10.39
CA ASP A 120 13.56 8.31 10.53
C ASP A 120 13.64 9.06 9.20
N LYS A 121 14.18 8.42 8.15
CA LYS A 121 14.28 9.00 6.79
C LYS A 121 12.94 9.44 6.21
N CYS A 122 11.83 8.83 6.67
CA CYS A 122 10.50 9.23 6.22
C CYS A 122 10.02 10.54 6.87
N ASP A 123 10.46 10.84 8.09
CA ASP A 123 10.01 12.04 8.83
C ASP A 123 10.45 13.32 8.13
N SER A 124 11.61 13.31 7.48
CA SER A 124 12.16 14.47 6.79
C SER A 124 11.52 14.77 5.43
N ILE A 125 10.86 13.79 4.80
CA ILE A 125 10.36 13.95 3.41
C ILE A 125 8.85 13.77 3.27
N ILE A 126 8.16 13.14 4.23
CA ILE A 126 6.73 12.79 4.07
C ILE A 126 5.86 14.02 3.82
N THR A 127 6.24 15.17 4.37
CA THR A 127 5.57 16.47 4.17
C THR A 127 5.65 16.99 2.75
N ASP A 128 6.59 16.50 1.95
CA ASP A 128 6.78 16.90 0.56
C ASP A 128 5.80 16.19 -0.38
N THR A 129 5.02 15.24 0.13
CA THR A 129 3.95 14.57 -0.63
C THR A 129 2.91 15.61 -1.07
N PRO A 130 2.79 15.91 -2.37
CA PRO A 130 1.87 16.93 -2.81
C PRO A 130 0.41 16.44 -2.72
N GLU A 131 -0.51 17.39 -2.52
CA GLU A 131 -1.93 17.09 -2.55
C GLU A 131 -2.43 16.86 -3.99
N TRP A 132 -3.08 15.72 -4.23
CA TRP A 132 -3.80 15.49 -5.49
C TRP A 132 -5.18 16.16 -5.46
N LYS A 133 -5.29 17.31 -6.12
CA LYS A 133 -6.54 18.12 -6.20
C LYS A 133 -7.47 17.72 -7.34
N LYS A 134 -7.00 16.94 -8.32
CA LYS A 134 -7.79 16.49 -9.46
C LYS A 134 -8.65 15.27 -9.08
N SER A 135 -9.59 14.91 -9.96
CA SER A 135 -10.27 13.62 -9.88
C SER A 135 -9.25 12.48 -10.00
N LEU A 136 -9.55 11.35 -9.37
CA LEU A 136 -8.74 10.15 -9.49
C LEU A 136 -8.95 9.55 -10.88
N THR A 137 -7.87 9.36 -11.63
CA THR A 137 -7.91 8.63 -12.91
C THR A 137 -8.19 7.14 -12.66
N TYR A 138 -7.59 6.60 -11.60
CA TYR A 138 -7.79 5.21 -11.17
C TYR A 138 -8.30 5.16 -9.74
N LYS A 139 -9.29 4.31 -9.47
CA LYS A 139 -9.82 4.07 -8.11
C LYS A 139 -8.90 3.22 -7.23
N SER A 140 -7.92 2.55 -7.84
CA SER A 140 -6.92 1.72 -7.16
C SER A 140 -5.56 2.42 -7.18
N PHE A 141 -4.81 2.29 -6.09
CA PHE A 141 -3.44 2.78 -5.97
C PHE A 141 -2.42 1.94 -6.78
N VAL A 142 -2.78 0.73 -7.22
CA VAL A 142 -1.86 -0.20 -7.90
C VAL A 142 -1.34 0.38 -9.22
N ILE A 143 -2.23 0.99 -10.02
CA ILE A 143 -1.85 1.59 -11.31
C ILE A 143 -0.94 2.81 -11.15
N PRO A 144 -1.27 3.83 -10.32
CA PRO A 144 -0.36 4.95 -10.11
C PRO A 144 0.95 4.52 -9.44
N LEU A 145 0.97 3.48 -8.60
CA LEU A 145 2.21 2.88 -8.09
C LEU A 145 3.08 2.34 -9.22
N ALA A 146 2.51 1.53 -10.12
CA ALA A 146 3.21 1.00 -11.29
C ALA A 146 3.75 2.14 -12.16
N GLN A 147 2.96 3.20 -12.38
CA GLN A 147 3.40 4.39 -13.13
C GLN A 147 4.56 5.13 -12.45
N VAL A 148 4.56 5.25 -11.12
CA VAL A 148 5.70 5.84 -10.40
C VAL A 148 6.94 4.99 -10.64
N VAL A 149 6.84 3.68 -10.43
CA VAL A 149 7.92 2.70 -10.61
C VAL A 149 8.46 2.68 -12.04
N GLU A 150 7.61 2.89 -13.04
CA GLU A 150 8.00 2.97 -14.45
C GLU A 150 8.64 4.31 -14.84
N SER A 151 8.39 5.36 -14.06
CA SER A 151 8.84 6.73 -14.35
C SER A 151 10.28 7.02 -13.93
N ILE A 152 11.02 6.00 -13.48
CA ILE A 152 12.40 6.05 -12.98
C ILE A 152 13.24 5.06 -13.79
#